data_AF-A0A1M5T8Z6-F1
#
_entry.id   AF-A0A1M5T8Z6-F1
#
_cell.length_a   1.000
_cell.length_b   1.000
_cell.length_c   1.000
_cell.angle_alpha   90.00
_cell.angle_beta   90.00
_cell.angle_gamma   90.00
#
_symmetry.space_group_name_H-M   'P 1'
#
loop_
_entity.id
_entity.type
_entity.pdbx_description
1 polymer ?
#
loop_
_entity_poly.entity_id
_entity_poly.type
_entity_poly.pdbx_seq_one_letter_code
_entity_poly.pdbx_strand_id
1 'polypeptide(L)'
;MNITPNNSIASHRTGALVGLCDWDITAKLGFSPNIEDDPDKVVNSWGFDVDGKPCAIWDYKGSHKRGIFSTFGPRDVLRRLFGDHYVSDR
;
A
#
# COMPACT_ATOMS: atom_id res chain seq x y z
N MET A 1 1.63 -16.56 -4.26
CA MET A 1 2.26 -15.23 -4.22
C MET A 1 2.76 -15.09 -2.80
N ASN A 2 4.05 -14.88 -2.61
CA ASN A 2 4.63 -14.76 -1.28
C ASN A 2 4.72 -13.28 -0.93
N ILE A 3 4.02 -12.88 0.14
CA ILE A 3 4.07 -11.52 0.68
C ILE A 3 4.91 -11.58 1.95
N THR A 4 5.96 -10.78 2.01
CA THR A 4 6.82 -10.68 3.18
C THR A 4 6.84 -9.23 3.66
N PRO A 5 6.48 -8.94 4.92
CA PRO A 5 6.61 -7.58 5.46
C PRO A 5 8.09 -7.17 5.48
N ASN A 6 8.37 -5.93 5.13
CA ASN A 6 9.71 -5.33 5.21
C ASN A 6 9.62 -3.94 5.87
N ASN A 7 10.72 -3.48 6.44
CA ASN A 7 10.77 -2.20 7.16
C ASN A 7 11.27 -1.05 6.26
N SER A 8 10.99 -1.11 4.96
CA SER A 8 11.46 -0.14 3.99
C SER A 8 10.29 0.52 3.27
N ILE A 9 10.23 1.86 3.31
CA ILE A 9 9.35 2.65 2.46
C ILE A 9 10.09 3.08 1.20
N ALA A 10 9.41 3.03 0.07
CA ALA A 10 9.91 3.65 -1.14
C ALA A 10 9.76 5.18 -1.11
N SER A 11 10.55 5.90 -1.90
CA SER A 11 10.62 7.36 -1.87
C SER A 11 9.58 8.08 -2.73
N HIS A 12 8.78 7.35 -3.53
CA HIS A 12 7.81 7.95 -4.45
C HIS A 12 6.60 7.04 -4.68
N ARG A 13 5.53 7.64 -5.19
CA ARG A 13 4.26 6.98 -5.53
C ARG A 13 4.27 6.52 -6.99
N THR A 14 3.70 5.35 -7.27
CA THR A 14 3.48 4.80 -8.62
C THR A 14 2.01 4.53 -8.95
N GLY A 15 1.11 4.69 -7.97
CA GLY A 15 -0.32 4.48 -8.16
C GLY A 15 -1.11 4.72 -6.88
N ALA A 16 -2.37 4.26 -6.89
CA ALA A 16 -3.26 4.32 -5.75
C ALA A 16 -4.17 3.08 -5.65
N LEU A 17 -4.59 2.77 -4.42
CA LEU A 17 -5.76 1.92 -4.16
C LEU A 17 -6.98 2.80 -3.94
N VAL A 18 -8.12 2.39 -4.48
CA VAL A 18 -9.39 3.10 -4.34
C VAL A 18 -10.51 2.16 -3.88
N GLY A 19 -11.41 2.68 -3.03
CA GLY A 19 -12.59 1.93 -2.58
C GLY A 19 -12.29 0.80 -1.61
N LEU A 20 -11.16 0.86 -0.89
CA LEU A 20 -10.81 -0.04 0.21
C LEU A 20 -10.72 0.75 1.51
N CYS A 21 -10.70 0.05 2.65
CA CYS A 21 -10.23 0.61 3.92
C CYS A 21 -8.90 -0.06 4.37
N ASP A 22 -8.33 0.45 5.45
CA ASP A 22 -7.11 -0.07 6.08
C ASP A 22 -7.26 -1.54 6.51
N TRP A 23 -8.45 -1.93 6.96
CA TRP A 23 -8.74 -3.33 7.30
C TRP A 23 -8.68 -4.25 6.07
N ASP A 24 -9.23 -3.83 4.92
CA ASP A 24 -9.18 -4.63 3.70
C ASP A 24 -7.74 -4.86 3.24
N ILE A 25 -6.92 -3.80 3.31
CA ILE A 25 -5.49 -3.85 2.96
C ILE A 25 -4.77 -4.82 3.91
N THR A 26 -4.97 -4.66 5.22
CA THR A 26 -4.38 -5.52 6.25
C THR A 26 -4.79 -6.98 6.06
N ALA A 27 -6.07 -7.26 5.80
CA ALA A 27 -6.57 -8.61 5.55
C ALA A 27 -5.97 -9.20 4.28
N LYS A 28 -5.73 -8.38 3.25
CA LYS A 28 -5.14 -8.83 1.98
C LYS A 28 -3.65 -9.13 2.09
N LEU A 29 -2.93 -8.31 2.85
CA LEU A 29 -1.49 -8.47 3.08
C LEU A 29 -1.17 -9.53 4.13
N GLY A 30 -2.09 -9.77 5.08
CA GLY A 30 -1.92 -10.71 6.18
C GLY A 30 -1.16 -10.15 7.38
N PHE A 31 -0.89 -8.84 7.41
CA PHE A 31 -0.22 -8.15 8.51
C PHE A 31 -0.66 -6.68 8.58
N SER A 32 -0.63 -6.13 9.80
CA SER A 32 -0.97 -4.72 10.12
C SER A 32 0.08 -3.74 9.59
N PRO A 33 -0.19 -2.42 9.56
CA PRO A 33 0.84 -1.42 9.27
C PRO A 33 2.11 -1.69 10.08
N ASN A 34 3.25 -1.75 9.40
CA ASN A 34 4.51 -2.22 9.98
C ASN A 34 5.61 -1.16 9.96
N ILE A 35 5.30 0.05 9.47
CA ILE A 35 6.24 1.16 9.40
C ILE A 35 5.66 2.36 10.15
N GLU A 36 6.46 2.90 11.06
CA GLU A 36 6.23 4.20 11.69
C GLU A 36 6.79 5.29 10.76
N ASP A 37 5.89 6.01 10.09
CA ASP A 37 6.19 7.11 9.17
C ASP A 37 5.85 8.45 9.87
N ASP A 38 5.99 9.58 9.18
CA ASP A 38 5.68 10.91 9.72
C ASP A 38 4.21 10.99 10.19
N PRO A 39 3.93 11.02 11.52
CA PRO A 39 2.56 10.93 12.05
C PRO A 39 1.72 12.18 11.76
N ASP A 40 2.33 13.29 11.38
CA ASP A 40 1.60 14.49 10.94
C ASP A 40 1.00 14.31 9.54
N LYS A 41 1.58 13.41 8.74
CA LYS A 41 1.25 13.21 7.33
C LYS A 41 0.64 11.85 7.02
N VAL A 42 1.06 10.80 7.69
CA VAL A 42 0.74 9.40 7.39
C VAL A 42 0.09 8.76 8.61
N VAL A 43 -1.05 8.10 8.38
CA VAL A 43 -1.82 7.39 9.42
C VAL A 43 -1.39 5.93 9.48
N ASN A 44 -1.25 5.30 8.32
CA ASN A 44 -0.87 3.90 8.18
C ASN A 44 0.17 3.77 7.06
N SER A 45 1.20 2.97 7.29
CA SER A 45 2.24 2.67 6.31
C SER A 45 2.56 1.18 6.30
N TRP A 46 2.52 0.58 5.11
CA TRP A 46 2.88 -0.82 4.88
C TRP A 46 4.08 -0.88 3.93
N GLY A 47 5.14 -1.56 4.35
CA GLY A 47 6.25 -1.96 3.48
C GLY A 47 6.28 -3.48 3.34
N PHE A 48 6.37 -3.98 2.11
CA PHE A 48 6.42 -5.42 1.84
C PHE A 48 7.05 -5.76 0.51
N ASP A 49 7.50 -7.01 0.40
CA ASP A 49 7.94 -7.61 -0.86
C ASP A 49 6.90 -8.62 -1.33
N VAL A 50 6.65 -8.63 -2.65
CA VAL A 50 5.80 -9.62 -3.31
C VAL A 50 6.65 -10.40 -4.29
N ASP A 51 6.90 -11.67 -4.00
CA ASP A 51 7.81 -12.53 -4.77
C ASP A 51 9.18 -11.83 -5.02
N GLY A 52 9.70 -11.12 -4.00
CA GLY A 52 10.97 -10.39 -4.05
C GLY A 52 10.91 -9.00 -4.70
N LYS A 53 9.73 -8.51 -5.07
CA LYS A 53 9.55 -7.17 -5.64
C LYS A 53 9.05 -6.18 -4.58
N PRO A 54 9.75 -5.05 -4.37
CA PRO A 54 9.39 -4.10 -3.32
C PRO A 54 8.08 -3.39 -3.65
N CYS A 55 7.22 -3.30 -2.64
CA CYS A 55 5.94 -2.62 -2.67
C CYS A 55 5.76 -1.82 -1.37
N ALA A 56 5.00 -0.73 -1.45
CA ALA A 56 4.58 0.01 -0.28
C ALA A 56 3.18 0.58 -0.46
N ILE A 57 2.49 0.83 0.64
CA ILE A 57 1.18 1.48 0.68
C ILE A 57 1.18 2.54 1.79
N TRP A 58 0.67 3.72 1.48
CA TRP A 58 0.53 4.83 2.44
C TRP A 58 -0.90 5.32 2.52
N ASP A 59 -1.41 5.41 3.75
CA ASP A 59 -2.59 6.17 4.10
C ASP A 59 -2.16 7.56 4.56
N TYR A 60 -2.15 8.54 3.65
CA TYR A 60 -1.93 9.93 4.05
C TYR A 60 -3.16 10.46 4.78
N LYS A 61 -2.95 11.26 5.82
CA LYS A 61 -3.99 11.88 6.65
C LYS A 61 -5.12 12.48 5.80
N GLY A 62 -6.33 11.94 5.99
CA GLY A 62 -7.53 12.35 5.26
C GLY A 62 -7.81 11.55 3.98
N SER A 63 -6.86 10.76 3.47
CA SER A 63 -7.03 9.93 2.27
C SER A 63 -7.91 8.71 2.54
N HIS A 64 -7.80 8.08 3.72
CA HIS A 64 -8.75 7.06 4.18
C HIS A 64 -10.21 7.53 4.17
N LYS A 65 -10.49 8.82 4.44
CA LYS A 65 -11.87 9.37 4.38
C LYS A 65 -12.47 9.32 2.98
N ARG A 66 -11.62 9.21 1.97
CA ARG A 66 -11.99 9.09 0.55
C ARG A 66 -11.79 7.66 0.05
N GLY A 67 -11.35 6.73 0.89
CA GLY A 67 -10.98 5.37 0.52
C GLY A 67 -9.85 5.33 -0.50
N ILE A 68 -8.88 6.25 -0.42
CA ILE A 68 -7.74 6.34 -1.34
C ILE A 68 -6.44 6.13 -0.57
N PHE A 69 -5.59 5.23 -1.07
CA PHE A 69 -4.26 4.96 -0.50
C PHE A 69 -3.22 5.10 -1.60
N SER A 70 -2.08 5.72 -1.31
CA SER A 70 -0.99 5.79 -2.29
C SER A 70 -0.22 4.48 -2.29
N THR A 71 0.29 4.08 -3.44
CA THR A 71 1.07 2.83 -3.57
C THR A 71 2.40 3.07 -4.24
N PHE A 72 3.36 2.20 -3.94
CA PHE A 72 4.58 2.00 -4.71
C PHE A 72 4.70 0.53 -5.07
N GLY A 73 5.21 0.26 -6.27
CA GLY A 73 5.56 -1.08 -6.72
C GLY A 73 5.17 -1.36 -8.16
N PRO A 74 5.47 -2.57 -8.66
CA PRO A 74 5.17 -2.96 -10.03
C PRO A 74 3.66 -3.06 -10.27
N ARG A 75 3.18 -2.42 -11.35
CA ARG A 75 1.76 -2.39 -11.73
C ARG A 75 1.11 -3.78 -11.77
N ASP A 76 1.76 -4.76 -12.38
CA ASP A 76 1.17 -6.10 -12.51
C ASP A 76 1.07 -6.84 -11.17
N VAL A 77 1.98 -6.55 -10.24
CA VAL A 77 1.94 -7.11 -8.88
C VAL A 77 0.76 -6.52 -8.11
N LEU A 78 0.67 -5.19 -8.06
CA LEU A 78 -0.38 -4.50 -7.33
C LEU A 78 -1.77 -4.75 -7.93
N ARG A 79 -1.88 -4.81 -9.26
CA ARG A 79 -3.12 -5.21 -9.93
C ARG A 79 -3.49 -6.67 -9.63
N ARG A 80 -2.53 -7.58 -9.54
CA ARG A 80 -2.81 -8.98 -9.19
C ARG A 80 -3.21 -9.17 -7.72
N LEU A 81 -2.68 -8.32 -6.83
CA LEU A 81 -3.10 -8.29 -5.43
C LEU A 81 -4.49 -7.68 -5.28
N PHE A 82 -4.66 -6.43 -5.71
CA PHE A 82 -5.83 -5.61 -5.37
C PHE A 82 -6.88 -5.53 -6.48
N GLY A 83 -6.62 -6.10 -7.66
CA GLY A 83 -7.59 -6.14 -8.76
C GLY A 83 -8.00 -4.74 -9.23
N ASP A 84 -9.31 -4.54 -9.38
CA ASP A 84 -9.91 -3.29 -9.86
C ASP A 84 -9.78 -2.13 -8.87
N HIS A 85 -9.38 -2.40 -7.63
CA HIS A 85 -9.08 -1.36 -6.66
C HIS A 85 -7.75 -0.65 -6.94
N TYR A 86 -6.89 -1.23 -7.79
CA TYR A 86 -5.60 -0.61 -8.12
C TYR A 86 -5.69 0.28 -9.37
N VAL A 87 -5.28 1.54 -9.22
CA VAL A 87 -5.17 2.54 -10.27
C VAL A 87 -3.70 2.94 -10.41
N SER A 88 -3.05 2.59 -11.52
CA SER A 88 -1.68 3.05 -11.79
C SER A 88 -1.66 4.53 -12.12
N ASP A 89 -0.66 5.25 -11.63
CA ASP A 89 -0.34 6.56 -12.19
C ASP A 89 0.20 6.35 -13.64
N ARG A 90 -0.03 7.33 -14.52
CA ARG A 90 0.25 7.22 -15.96
C ARG A 90 1.72 6.99 -16.28
#